data_AF-A0A356IF82-F1
#
_entry.id   AF-A0A356IF82-F1
#
_cell.length_a   1.000
_cell.length_b   1.000
_cell.length_c   1.000
_cell.angle_alpha   90.00
_cell.angle_beta   90.00
_cell.angle_gamma   90.00
#
_symmetry.space_group_name_H-M   'P 1'
#
loop_
_entity.id
_entity.type
_entity.pdbx_description
1 polymer ?
#
loop_
_entity_poly.entity_id
_entity_poly.type
_entity_poly.pdbx_seq_one_letter_code
_entity_poly.pdbx_strand_id
1 'polypeptide(L)' 'EVHYAGDDHDAKDIVADLIREIGFSAVDCGTLAQAVALDHMVPLMIRLDESNYGTSRKSSWRIASP' A
#
# COMPACT_ATOMS: atom_id res chain seq x y z
N GLU A 1 4.19 -0.22 -5.30
CA GLU A 1 2.93 -0.99 -5.21
C GLU A 1 1.94 -0.16 -4.41
N VAL A 2 0.64 -0.34 -4.63
CA VAL A 2 -0.42 0.26 -3.81
C VAL A 2 -1.23 -0.87 -3.19
N HIS A 3 -1.21 -0.91 -1.86
CA HIS A 3 -1.93 -1.89 -1.06
C HIS A 3 -3.28 -1.30 -0.69
N TYR A 4 -4.37 -2.02 -0.96
CA TYR A 4 -5.73 -1.57 -0.70
C TYR A 4 -6.55 -2.67 -0.06
N ALA A 5 -7.55 -2.28 0.73
CA ALA A 5 -8.43 -3.18 1.46
C ALA A 5 -9.86 -2.63 1.48
N GLY A 6 -10.86 -3.49 1.47
CA GLY A 6 -12.27 -3.10 1.43
C GLY A 6 -13.22 -4.29 1.43
N ASP A 7 -14.42 -4.09 1.94
CA ASP A 7 -15.44 -5.15 2.06
C ASP A 7 -16.33 -5.27 0.81
N ASP A 8 -16.42 -4.20 0.02
CA ASP A 8 -17.18 -4.15 -1.23
C ASP A 8 -16.28 -4.55 -2.40
N HIS A 9 -16.64 -5.63 -3.09
CA HIS A 9 -15.87 -6.17 -4.21
C HIS A 9 -15.90 -5.25 -5.43
N ASP A 10 -17.06 -4.70 -5.78
CA ASP A 10 -17.22 -3.85 -6.97
C ASP A 10 -16.45 -2.54 -6.79
N ALA A 11 -16.47 -1.99 -5.57
CA ALA A 11 -15.67 -0.81 -5.23
C ALA A 11 -14.17 -1.11 -5.29
N LYS A 12 -13.73 -2.28 -4.84
CA LYS A 12 -12.34 -2.72 -4.92
C LYS A 12 -11.84 -2.88 -6.36
N ASP A 13 -12.69 -3.37 -7.26
CA ASP A 13 -12.35 -3.50 -8.68
C ASP A 13 -12.11 -2.12 -9.33
N ILE A 14 -12.99 -1.15 -9.06
CA ILE A 14 -12.84 0.23 -9.54
C ILE A 14 -11.51 0.84 -9.05
N VAL A 15 -11.18 0.66 -7.78
CA VAL A 15 -9.93 1.15 -7.19
C VAL A 15 -8.72 0.46 -7.80
N ALA A 16 -8.80 -0.86 -8.02
CA ALA A 16 -7.71 -1.63 -8.63
C ALA A 16 -7.41 -1.16 -10.04
N ASP A 17 -8.45 -0.87 -10.84
CA ASP A 17 -8.31 -0.36 -12.19
C ASP A 17 -7.70 1.05 -12.20
N LEU A 18 -8.17 1.95 -11.34
CA LEU A 18 -7.58 3.28 -11.18
C LEU A 18 -6.09 3.21 -10.81
N ILE A 19 -5.71 2.33 -9.88
CA ILE A 19 -4.31 2.14 -9.48
C ILE A 19 -3.46 1.72 -10.68
N ARG A 20 -3.96 0.77 -11.49
CA ARG A 20 -3.28 0.27 -12.70
C ARG A 20 -3.16 1.34 -13.77
N GLU A 21 -4.22 2.12 -14.00
CA GLU A 21 -4.25 3.22 -14.97
C GLU A 21 -3.21 4.32 -14.65
N ILE A 22 -2.98 4.59 -13.36
CA ILE A 22 -1.94 5.54 -12.91
C ILE A 22 -0.51 4.96 -13.10
N GLY A 23 -0.39 3.66 -13.36
CA GLY A 23 0.89 2.98 -13.59
C GLY A 23 1.47 2.29 -12.35
N PHE A 24 0.66 2.06 -11.31
CA PHE A 24 1.05 1.29 -10.14
C PHE A 24 0.52 -0.15 -10.21
N SER A 25 1.14 -1.05 -9.44
CA SER A 25 0.61 -2.39 -9.20
C SER A 25 -0.34 -2.37 -8.01
N ALA A 26 -1.58 -2.81 -8.22
CA ALA A 26 -2.62 -2.93 -7.21
C ALA A 26 -2.48 -4.26 -6.45
N VAL A 27 -2.39 -4.18 -5.12
CA VAL A 27 -2.28 -5.33 -4.21
C VAL A 27 -3.51 -5.36 -3.31
N ASP A 28 -4.42 -6.31 -3.56
CA ASP A 28 -5.61 -6.53 -2.72
C ASP A 28 -5.19 -7.21 -1.41
N CYS A 29 -5.40 -6.53 -0.30
CA CYS A 29 -5.11 -7.03 1.04
C CYS A 29 -6.33 -7.68 1.70
N GLY A 30 -7.49 -7.72 1.04
CA GLY A 30 -8.70 -8.37 1.54
C GLY A 30 -9.73 -7.39 2.11
N THR A 31 -10.31 -7.75 3.25
CA THR A 31 -11.40 -7.00 3.91
C THR A 31 -10.91 -5.71 4.55
N LEU A 32 -11.83 -4.78 4.84
CA LEU A 32 -11.50 -3.51 5.46
C LEU A 32 -10.80 -3.66 6.82
N ALA A 33 -11.01 -4.79 7.52
CA ALA A 33 -10.30 -5.11 8.76
C ALA A 33 -8.76 -5.13 8.60
N GLN A 34 -8.25 -5.38 7.39
CA GLN A 34 -6.81 -5.37 7.10
C GLN A 34 -6.21 -3.96 7.04
N ALA A 35 -7.05 -2.91 6.97
CA ALA A 35 -6.59 -1.52 7.03
C ALA A 35 -5.78 -1.23 8.30
N VAL A 36 -6.08 -1.90 9.42
CA VAL A 36 -5.29 -1.78 10.66
C VAL A 36 -3.83 -2.15 10.43
N ALA A 37 -3.54 -3.19 9.64
CA ALA A 37 -2.16 -3.55 9.33
C ALA A 37 -1.50 -2.52 8.40
N LEU A 38 -2.23 -2.06 7.37
CA LEU A 38 -1.76 -1.05 6.42
C LEU A 38 -1.43 0.28 7.11
N ASP A 39 -2.25 0.70 8.06
CA ASP A 39 -2.02 1.93 8.83
C ASP A 39 -0.73 1.85 9.66
N HIS A 40 -0.42 0.68 10.22
CA HIS A 40 0.84 0.46 10.94
C HIS A 40 2.08 0.44 10.01
N MET A 41 1.92 0.18 8.72
CA MET A 41 3.03 0.26 7.75
C MET A 41 3.48 1.70 7.50
N VAL A 42 2.62 2.69 7.69
CA VAL A 42 2.93 4.12 7.46
C VAL A 42 4.00 4.66 8.44
N PRO A 43 3.84 4.57 9.78
CA PRO A 43 4.86 5.06 10.70
C PRO A 43 6.18 4.26 10.59
N LEU A 44 6.12 2.98 10.22
CA LEU A 44 7.33 2.20 9.92
C LEU A 44 8.07 2.75 8.69
N MET A 45 7.34 3.07 7.61
CA MET A 45 7.93 3.65 6.40
C MET A 45 8.59 5.01 6.67
N ILE A 46 7.96 5.85 7.49
CA ILE A 46 8.51 7.15 7.90
C ILE A 46 9.84 6.97 8.63
N ARG A 47 9.88 6.07 9.62
CA ARG A 47 11.11 5.79 10.39
C ARG A 47 12.21 5.21 9.52
N LEU A 48 11.87 4.31 8.59
CA LEU A 48 12.83 3.75 7.64
C LEU A 48 13.36 4.83 6.68
N ASP A 49 12.53 5.77 6.25
CA ASP A 49 12.95 6.89 5.42
C ASP A 49 13.88 7.85 6.16
N GLU A 50 13.56 8.16 7.41
CA GLU A 50 14.41 8.97 8.28
C GLU A 50 15.78 8.30 8.47
N SER A 51 15.79 7.01 8.82
CA SER A 51 17.02 6.26 9.09
C SER A 51 17.90 6.04 7.86
N ASN A 52 17.32 5.78 6.69
CA ASN A 52 18.08 5.37 5.50
C ASN A 52 18.25 6.47 4.45
N TYR A 53 17.35 7.45 4.45
CA TYR A 53 17.25 8.45 3.38
C TYR A 53 17.09 9.88 3.89
N GLY A 54 17.24 10.11 5.20
CA GLY A 54 17.22 11.45 5.79
C GLY A 54 15.94 12.21 5.49
N THR A 55 14.77 11.54 5.52
CA THR A 55 13.44 12.13 5.25
C THR A 55 13.22 12.59 3.80
N SER A 56 13.99 12.06 2.84
CA SER A 56 13.85 12.41 1.41
C SER A 56 12.70 11.72 0.68
N ARG A 57 11.86 10.95 1.38
CA ARG A 57 10.65 10.27 0.88
C ARG A 57 10.96 9.27 -0.24
N LYS A 58 12.02 8.50 -0.07
CA LYS A 58 12.50 7.49 -1.03
C LYS A 58 12.18 6.06 -0.62
N SER A 59 11.67 5.85 0.60
CA SER A 59 11.19 4.54 1.03
C SER A 59 9.80 4.22 0.46
N SER A 60 9.56 2.94 0.18
CA SER A 60 8.24 2.41 -0.20
C SER A 60 8.18 0.93 0.12
N TRP A 61 6.97 0.36 0.12
CA TRP A 61 6.75 -1.07 0.29
C TRP A 61 6.69 -1.77 -1.06
N ARG A 62 7.45 -2.86 -1.15
CA ARG A 62 7.34 -3.88 -2.20
C ARG A 62 7.32 -5.23 -1.51
N ILE A 63 6.24 -5.99 -1.65
CA ILE A 63 6.20 -7.36 -1.10
C ILE A 63 6.96 -8.25 -2.07
N ALA A 64 8.17 -8.67 -1.69
CA ALA A 64 8.89 -9.69 -2.44
C ALA A 64 8.08 -10.98 -2.38
N SER A 65 7.70 -11.53 -3.55
CA SER A 65 7.27 -12.91 -3.62
C SER A 65 8.39 -13.81 -3.07
N PRO A 66 8.05 -14.95 -2.42
CA PRO A 66 9.05 -15.91 -1.96
C PRO A 66 9.94 -16.43 -3.10
#